data_AF-A0A6A5YGT3-F1
#
_entry.id   AF-A0A6A5YGT3-F1
#
_cell.length_a   1.000
_cell.length_b   1.000
_cell.length_c   1.000
_cell.angle_alpha   90.00
_cell.angle_beta   90.00
_cell.angle_gamma   90.00
#
_symmetry.space_group_name_H-M   'P 1'
#
loop_
_entity.id
_entity.type
_entity.pdbx_description
1 polymer ?
#
loop_
_entity_poly.entity_id
_entity_poly.type
_entity_poly.pdbx_seq_one_letter_code
_entity_poly.pdbx_strand_id
1 'polypeptide(L)'
;MDVTEELLSLAITTSGCFPELMDTVANGCDTDVLLLLLKARPETVVTDELLPLLASKANHRDLTYILKGRPVIGVTRELLCAAACNRDVRILKELLQRSPEVHITHELVCLVARSPTAGATGLKYLLDALAAIQITSELLGPIARNSELWSQHEGTIELLCVLARVVDPDVGFSQEFLERAVDAELNYALLDDIVTKATPGFLINSIRSDTPWMRDYMQNLANRKLNQIKALMAAKHSGLSLRQ
;
A
#
# COMPACT_ATOMS: atom_id res chain seq x y z
N MET A 1 38.38 -0.78 -7.90
CA MET A 1 37.83 0.14 -8.92
C MET A 1 36.33 0.10 -8.76
N ASP A 2 35.71 1.26 -8.58
CA ASP A 2 34.27 1.37 -8.41
C ASP A 2 33.62 1.03 -9.76
N VAL A 3 32.76 0.01 -9.80
CA VAL A 3 32.11 -0.47 -11.05
C VAL A 3 31.34 0.68 -11.73
N THR A 4 30.90 1.65 -10.93
CA THR A 4 30.22 2.87 -11.35
C THR A 4 31.08 3.79 -12.22
N GLU A 5 32.35 4.00 -11.87
CA GLU A 5 33.29 4.86 -12.62
C GLU A 5 33.63 4.27 -14.00
N GLU A 6 33.78 2.94 -14.06
CA GLU A 6 34.12 2.23 -15.29
C GLU A 6 32.93 2.21 -16.26
N LEU A 7 31.71 1.99 -15.74
CA LEU A 7 30.47 2.09 -16.50
C LEU A 7 30.18 3.52 -16.97
N LEU A 8 30.46 4.54 -16.15
CA LEU A 8 30.33 5.95 -16.52
C LEU A 8 31.31 6.33 -17.65
N SER A 9 32.57 5.91 -17.55
CA SER A 9 33.57 6.13 -18.58
C SER A 9 33.20 5.45 -19.90
N LEU A 10 32.71 4.20 -19.84
CA LEU A 10 32.24 3.46 -21.01
C LEU A 10 31.00 4.10 -21.64
N ALA A 11 30.07 4.58 -20.81
CA ALA A 11 28.86 5.24 -21.27
C ALA A 11 29.13 6.59 -21.90
N ILE A 12 30.14 7.34 -21.46
CA ILE A 12 30.51 8.63 -22.09
C ILE A 12 31.17 8.39 -23.46
N THR A 13 31.94 7.31 -23.60
CA THR A 13 32.79 7.06 -24.78
C THR A 13 32.11 6.26 -25.91
N THR A 14 31.12 5.42 -25.60
CA THR A 14 30.45 4.59 -26.62
C THR A 14 29.13 5.22 -27.07
N SER A 15 29.03 5.62 -28.35
CA SER A 15 27.79 6.16 -28.93
C SER A 15 26.82 5.08 -29.41
N GLY A 16 27.23 3.81 -29.42
CA GLY A 16 26.50 2.70 -30.08
C GLY A 16 25.88 1.63 -29.16
N CYS A 17 26.45 1.34 -27.98
CA CYS A 17 25.98 0.24 -27.09
C CYS A 17 25.08 0.72 -25.93
N PHE A 18 24.52 1.92 -26.06
CA PHE A 18 23.79 2.55 -24.97
C PHE A 18 22.48 1.80 -24.61
N PRO A 19 21.69 1.27 -25.56
CA PRO A 19 20.50 0.48 -25.23
C PRO A 19 20.80 -0.79 -24.44
N GLU A 20 21.80 -1.60 -24.85
CA GLU A 20 22.14 -2.83 -24.12
C GLU A 20 22.72 -2.52 -22.73
N LEU A 21 23.48 -1.42 -22.59
CA LEU A 21 23.96 -0.94 -21.30
C LEU A 21 22.79 -0.54 -20.39
N MET A 22 21.78 0.15 -20.92
CA MET A 22 20.60 0.56 -20.16
C MET A 22 19.80 -0.65 -19.69
N ASP A 23 19.61 -1.67 -20.53
CA ASP A 23 18.93 -2.91 -20.14
C ASP A 23 19.74 -3.69 -19.09
N THR A 24 21.07 -3.71 -19.21
CA THR A 24 21.94 -4.41 -18.26
C THR A 24 21.94 -3.69 -16.90
N VAL A 25 21.96 -2.36 -16.88
CA VAL A 25 21.87 -1.55 -15.65
C VAL A 25 20.47 -1.63 -15.03
N ALA A 26 19.43 -1.59 -15.86
CA ALA A 26 18.04 -1.79 -15.48
C ALA A 26 17.82 -3.13 -14.77
N ASN A 27 18.40 -4.20 -15.32
CA ASN A 27 18.34 -5.56 -14.78
C ASN A 27 19.33 -5.79 -13.61
N GLY A 28 20.39 -4.99 -13.53
CA GLY A 28 21.51 -5.11 -12.57
C GLY A 28 21.33 -4.39 -11.23
N CYS A 29 20.15 -3.83 -10.97
CA CYS A 29 19.70 -3.25 -9.69
C CYS A 29 20.13 -1.82 -9.32
N ASP A 30 21.00 -1.14 -10.05
CA ASP A 30 21.44 0.21 -9.63
C ASP A 30 20.78 1.34 -10.42
N THR A 31 19.65 1.80 -9.87
CA THR A 31 18.88 2.92 -10.45
C THR A 31 19.68 4.23 -10.37
N ASP A 32 20.62 4.35 -9.43
CA ASP A 32 21.46 5.54 -9.31
C ASP A 32 22.44 5.62 -10.48
N VAL A 33 22.99 4.50 -10.93
CA VAL A 33 23.80 4.42 -12.16
C VAL A 33 22.94 4.80 -13.36
N LEU A 34 21.72 4.26 -13.48
CA LEU A 34 20.79 4.60 -14.56
C LEU A 34 20.50 6.11 -14.61
N LEU A 35 20.29 6.73 -13.44
CA LEU A 35 20.05 8.16 -13.30
C LEU A 35 21.28 9.01 -13.65
N LEU A 36 22.47 8.56 -13.24
CA LEU A 36 23.72 9.24 -13.61
C LEU A 36 23.96 9.19 -15.13
N LEU A 37 23.68 8.05 -15.76
CA LEU A 37 23.75 7.89 -17.21
C LEU A 37 22.78 8.82 -17.94
N LEU A 38 21.54 8.93 -17.47
CA LEU A 38 20.54 9.85 -18.02
C LEU A 38 20.90 11.32 -17.80
N LYS A 39 21.58 11.66 -16.70
CA LYS A 39 22.08 13.02 -16.45
C LYS A 39 23.29 13.35 -17.32
N ALA A 40 24.18 12.38 -17.56
CA ALA A 40 25.34 12.54 -18.42
C ALA A 40 24.97 12.64 -19.92
N ARG A 41 23.87 11.99 -20.32
CA ARG A 41 23.33 12.00 -21.68
C ARG A 41 21.82 12.33 -21.68
N PRO A 42 21.44 13.61 -21.57
CA PRO A 42 20.05 14.03 -21.56
C PRO A 42 19.30 13.71 -22.87
N GLU A 43 20.02 13.51 -23.97
CA GLU A 43 19.50 13.06 -25.26
C GLU A 43 19.09 11.59 -25.31
N THR A 44 19.44 10.80 -24.28
CA THR A 44 19.05 9.40 -24.19
C THR A 44 17.54 9.24 -24.17
N VAL A 45 17.05 8.39 -25.08
CA VAL A 45 15.64 7.99 -25.10
C VAL A 45 15.41 6.93 -24.02
N VAL A 46 14.75 7.31 -22.93
CA VAL A 46 14.16 6.36 -21.97
C VAL A 46 13.08 5.55 -22.70
N THR A 47 13.12 4.23 -22.73
CA THR A 47 12.04 3.47 -23.38
C THR A 47 10.81 3.40 -22.47
N ASP A 48 9.66 3.03 -23.03
CA ASP A 48 8.47 2.71 -22.22
C ASP A 48 8.71 1.50 -21.30
N GLU A 49 9.76 0.71 -21.56
CA GLU A 49 10.21 -0.41 -20.71
C GLU A 49 11.07 0.06 -19.54
N LEU A 50 11.90 1.09 -19.73
CA LEU A 50 12.74 1.67 -18.68
C LEU A 50 11.95 2.54 -17.71
N LEU A 51 10.86 3.14 -18.18
CA LEU A 51 10.10 4.11 -17.38
C LEU A 51 9.41 3.49 -16.14
N PRO A 52 8.76 2.30 -16.21
CA PRO A 52 8.27 1.61 -15.02
C PRO A 52 9.38 1.27 -14.03
N LEU A 53 10.55 0.81 -14.50
CA LEU A 53 11.68 0.51 -13.62
C LEU A 53 12.12 1.74 -12.82
N LEU A 54 12.29 2.87 -13.51
CA LEU A 54 12.58 4.17 -12.90
C LEU A 54 11.47 4.59 -11.93
N ALA A 55 10.20 4.45 -12.31
CA ALA A 55 9.08 4.79 -11.45
C ALA A 55 9.01 3.95 -10.17
N SER A 56 9.49 2.69 -10.20
CA SER A 56 9.50 1.82 -9.03
C SER A 56 10.62 2.10 -8.02
N LYS A 57 11.73 2.71 -8.45
CA LYS A 57 12.95 2.83 -7.63
C LYS A 57 13.49 4.24 -7.47
N ALA A 58 13.30 5.13 -8.46
CA ALA A 58 13.80 6.50 -8.39
C ALA A 58 13.07 7.29 -7.29
N ASN A 59 13.72 8.33 -6.78
CA ASN A 59 13.04 9.32 -5.96
C ASN A 59 12.20 10.28 -6.85
N HIS A 60 11.25 10.98 -6.24
CA HIS A 60 10.36 11.88 -6.98
C HIS A 60 11.12 12.95 -7.79
N ARG A 61 12.19 13.54 -7.24
CA ARG A 61 12.95 14.61 -7.92
C ARG A 61 13.56 14.11 -9.24
N ASP A 62 14.19 12.95 -9.20
CA ASP A 62 14.86 12.37 -10.36
C ASP A 62 13.87 11.91 -11.43
N LEU A 63 12.76 11.28 -11.02
CA LEU A 63 11.71 10.93 -11.97
C LEU A 63 11.09 12.20 -12.59
N THR A 64 10.74 13.22 -11.80
CA THR A 64 10.23 14.49 -12.33
C THR A 64 11.18 15.12 -13.36
N TYR A 65 12.50 15.03 -13.14
CA TYR A 65 13.50 15.51 -14.11
C TYR A 65 13.39 14.74 -15.44
N ILE A 66 13.33 13.41 -15.39
CA ILE A 66 13.15 12.56 -16.58
C ILE A 66 11.83 12.88 -17.29
N LEU A 67 10.74 13.01 -16.54
CA LEU A 67 9.40 13.30 -17.09
C LEU A 67 9.31 14.72 -17.69
N LYS A 68 10.14 15.69 -17.27
CA LYS A 68 10.18 17.04 -17.87
C LYS A 68 10.80 17.04 -19.27
N GLY A 69 11.74 16.14 -19.54
CA GLY A 69 12.31 15.94 -20.88
C GLY A 69 11.31 15.32 -21.88
N ARG A 70 10.10 14.96 -21.42
CA ARG A 70 9.11 14.18 -22.15
C ARG A 70 7.71 14.77 -21.99
N PRO A 71 7.30 15.68 -22.87
CA PRO A 71 5.97 16.27 -22.80
C PRO A 71 4.85 15.26 -23.11
N VAL A 72 5.15 14.18 -23.85
CA VAL A 72 4.19 13.12 -24.18
C VAL A 72 4.69 11.82 -23.57
N ILE A 73 4.03 11.39 -22.49
CA ILE A 73 4.29 10.11 -21.83
C ILE A 73 2.97 9.36 -21.83
N GLY A 74 2.96 8.18 -22.45
CA GLY A 74 1.85 7.25 -22.30
C GLY A 74 1.87 6.72 -20.88
N VAL A 75 0.95 7.19 -20.03
CA VAL A 75 0.79 6.61 -18.69
C VAL A 75 0.08 5.27 -18.85
N THR A 76 0.85 4.20 -18.82
CA THR A 76 0.36 2.82 -18.89
C THR A 76 0.01 2.31 -17.50
N ARG A 77 -0.70 1.18 -17.47
CA ARG A 77 -1.03 0.48 -16.23
C ARG A 77 0.23 0.00 -15.51
N GLU A 78 1.20 -0.52 -16.26
CA GLU A 78 2.49 -1.00 -15.75
C GLU A 78 3.25 0.12 -15.05
N LEU A 79 3.24 1.32 -15.66
CA LEU A 79 3.87 2.50 -15.09
C LEU A 79 3.20 2.94 -13.78
N LEU A 80 1.86 2.95 -13.74
CA LEU A 80 1.11 3.27 -12.51
C LEU A 80 1.34 2.24 -11.41
N CYS A 81 1.39 0.95 -11.75
CA CYS A 81 1.69 -0.09 -10.78
C CYS A 81 3.09 0.06 -10.21
N ALA A 82 4.08 0.26 -11.07
CA ALA A 82 5.45 0.52 -10.64
C ALA A 82 5.55 1.74 -9.71
N ALA A 83 4.88 2.84 -10.09
CA ALA A 83 4.78 4.05 -9.28
C ALA A 83 4.09 3.84 -7.93
N ALA A 84 3.03 3.04 -7.89
CA ALA A 84 2.31 2.70 -6.66
C ALA A 84 3.13 1.77 -5.74
N CYS A 85 4.07 1.01 -6.30
CA CYS A 85 5.05 0.25 -5.54
C CYS A 85 6.21 1.09 -5.01
N ASN A 86 6.36 2.34 -5.47
CA ASN A 86 7.37 3.24 -4.95
C ASN A 86 7.02 3.73 -3.55
N ARG A 87 8.02 3.90 -2.69
CA ARG A 87 7.86 4.47 -1.34
C ARG A 87 7.43 5.94 -1.39
N ASP A 88 7.79 6.66 -2.46
CA ASP A 88 7.45 8.05 -2.68
C ASP A 88 6.16 8.18 -3.52
N VAL A 89 5.01 8.25 -2.84
CA VAL A 89 3.68 8.37 -3.46
C VAL A 89 3.54 9.60 -4.37
N ARG A 90 4.42 10.60 -4.26
CA ARG A 90 4.41 11.77 -5.15
C ARG A 90 4.64 11.40 -6.61
N ILE A 91 5.36 10.31 -6.87
CA ILE A 91 5.57 9.76 -8.21
C ILE A 91 4.23 9.34 -8.82
N LEU A 92 3.44 8.53 -8.11
CA LEU A 92 2.10 8.12 -8.55
C LEU A 92 1.19 9.32 -8.78
N LYS A 93 1.21 10.30 -7.88
CA LYS A 93 0.42 11.54 -8.02
C LYS A 93 0.80 12.33 -9.27
N GLU A 94 2.09 12.51 -9.54
CA GLU A 94 2.55 13.25 -10.72
C GLU A 94 2.13 12.57 -12.02
N LEU A 95 2.23 11.24 -12.09
CA LEU A 95 1.83 10.48 -13.27
C LEU A 95 0.32 10.59 -13.54
N LEU A 96 -0.51 10.48 -12.50
CA LEU A 96 -1.96 10.68 -12.62
C LEU A 96 -2.32 12.12 -13.04
N GLN A 97 -1.63 13.13 -12.51
CA GLN A 97 -1.86 14.53 -12.89
C GLN A 97 -1.49 14.81 -14.36
N ARG A 98 -0.47 14.13 -14.89
CA ARG A 98 -0.04 14.25 -16.29
C ARG A 98 -0.96 13.51 -17.27
N SER A 99 -1.82 12.64 -16.78
CA SER A 99 -2.74 11.86 -17.61
C SER A 99 -4.13 11.85 -16.98
N PRO A 100 -4.87 12.97 -17.06
CA PRO A 100 -6.19 13.09 -16.43
C PRO A 100 -7.22 12.10 -16.99
N GLU A 101 -6.99 11.57 -18.20
CA GLU A 101 -7.82 10.53 -18.82
C GLU A 101 -7.64 9.15 -18.16
N VAL A 102 -6.55 8.95 -17.42
CA VAL A 102 -6.28 7.70 -16.70
C VAL A 102 -7.06 7.72 -15.40
N HIS A 103 -8.10 6.89 -15.37
CA HIS A 103 -8.91 6.70 -14.19
C HIS A 103 -8.31 5.60 -13.33
N ILE A 104 -8.30 5.81 -12.01
CA ILE A 104 -7.97 4.72 -11.09
C ILE A 104 -9.13 3.73 -11.14
N THR A 105 -8.84 2.46 -11.41
CA THR A 105 -9.85 1.39 -11.51
C THR A 105 -9.66 0.35 -10.40
N HIS A 106 -10.73 -0.38 -10.07
CA HIS A 106 -10.66 -1.54 -9.15
C HIS A 106 -9.54 -2.52 -9.56
N GLU A 107 -9.41 -2.77 -10.86
CA GLU A 107 -8.40 -3.66 -11.41
C GLU A 107 -6.95 -3.17 -11.17
N LEU A 108 -6.69 -1.87 -11.27
CA LEU A 108 -5.39 -1.29 -10.92
C LEU A 108 -5.08 -1.49 -9.44
N VAL A 109 -6.06 -1.26 -8.57
CA VAL A 109 -5.91 -1.45 -7.11
C VAL A 109 -5.62 -2.91 -6.77
N CYS A 110 -6.34 -3.86 -7.36
CA CYS A 110 -6.07 -5.28 -7.18
C CYS A 110 -4.66 -5.68 -7.67
N LEU A 111 -4.20 -5.11 -8.78
CA LEU A 111 -2.86 -5.39 -9.30
C LEU A 111 -1.77 -4.91 -8.34
N VAL A 112 -1.91 -3.69 -7.81
CA VAL A 112 -0.99 -3.14 -6.79
C VAL A 112 -1.06 -3.96 -5.51
N ALA A 113 -2.25 -4.28 -5.02
CA ALA A 113 -2.42 -5.10 -3.82
C ALA A 113 -1.77 -6.49 -3.93
N ARG A 114 -1.65 -7.05 -5.14
CA ARG A 114 -0.98 -8.34 -5.41
C ARG A 114 0.52 -8.23 -5.56
N SER A 115 1.07 -7.03 -5.75
CA SER A 115 2.51 -6.85 -5.90
C SER A 115 3.22 -6.99 -4.55
N PRO A 116 4.17 -7.93 -4.39
CA PRO A 116 4.95 -8.08 -3.15
C PRO A 116 5.76 -6.82 -2.80
N THR A 117 6.11 -6.03 -3.82
CA THR A 117 6.88 -4.80 -3.67
C THR A 117 6.00 -3.57 -3.52
N ALA A 118 4.67 -3.72 -3.48
CA ALA A 118 3.76 -2.60 -3.29
C ALA A 118 4.10 -1.86 -1.99
N GLY A 119 4.02 -0.53 -2.01
CA GLY A 119 4.09 0.25 -0.78
C GLY A 119 2.69 0.44 -0.20
N ALA A 120 2.55 0.34 1.13
CA ALA A 120 1.28 0.62 1.80
C ALA A 120 0.74 2.03 1.48
N THR A 121 1.62 3.03 1.35
CA THR A 121 1.26 4.42 1.04
C THR A 121 0.66 4.58 -0.37
N GLY A 122 1.22 3.89 -1.36
CA GLY A 122 0.71 3.92 -2.72
C GLY A 122 -0.66 3.27 -2.81
N LEU A 123 -0.82 2.08 -2.21
CA LEU A 123 -2.10 1.39 -2.17
C LEU A 123 -3.17 2.18 -1.41
N LYS A 124 -2.82 2.80 -0.27
CA LYS A 124 -3.71 3.68 0.47
C LYS A 124 -4.21 4.84 -0.39
N TYR A 125 -3.31 5.51 -1.11
CA TYR A 125 -3.69 6.62 -2.00
C TYR A 125 -4.68 6.17 -3.09
N LEU A 126 -4.45 4.98 -3.67
CA LEU A 126 -5.35 4.43 -4.68
C LEU A 126 -6.74 4.11 -4.10
N LEU A 127 -6.80 3.58 -2.87
CA LEU A 127 -8.05 3.31 -2.16
C LEU A 127 -8.83 4.58 -1.81
N ASP A 128 -8.14 5.59 -1.27
CA ASP A 128 -8.75 6.89 -0.92
C ASP A 128 -9.32 7.60 -2.16
N ALA A 129 -8.62 7.50 -3.30
CA ALA A 129 -9.05 8.12 -4.54
C ALA A 129 -10.25 7.40 -5.19
N LEU A 130 -10.46 6.12 -4.87
CA LEU A 130 -11.62 5.34 -5.28
C LEU A 130 -12.63 5.26 -4.14
N ALA A 131 -13.33 6.37 -3.92
CA ALA A 131 -14.41 6.50 -2.93
C ALA A 131 -15.55 5.47 -3.06
N ALA A 132 -15.54 4.62 -4.10
CA ALA A 132 -16.55 3.63 -4.43
C ALA A 132 -16.00 2.21 -4.67
N ILE A 133 -14.75 1.89 -4.32
CA ILE A 133 -14.34 0.47 -4.31
C ILE A 133 -15.17 -0.26 -3.25
N GLN A 134 -15.98 -1.21 -3.68
CA GLN A 134 -16.36 -2.32 -2.81
C GLN A 134 -15.12 -3.15 -2.55
N ILE A 135 -14.64 -3.15 -1.30
CA ILE A 135 -13.52 -4.01 -0.94
C ILE A 135 -14.02 -5.45 -0.91
N THR A 136 -13.57 -6.20 -1.90
CA THR A 136 -13.86 -7.62 -2.05
C THR A 136 -12.80 -8.47 -1.33
N SER A 137 -13.12 -9.74 -1.09
CA SER A 137 -12.16 -10.73 -0.63
C SER A 137 -10.96 -10.87 -1.58
N GLU A 138 -11.14 -10.58 -2.87
CA GLU A 138 -10.09 -10.57 -3.90
C GLU A 138 -9.01 -9.52 -3.62
N LEU A 139 -9.38 -8.40 -2.98
CA LEU A 139 -8.47 -7.34 -2.58
C LEU A 139 -7.87 -7.59 -1.18
N LEU A 140 -8.66 -8.10 -0.23
CA LEU A 140 -8.23 -8.32 1.15
C LEU A 140 -7.11 -9.37 1.29
N GLY A 141 -7.21 -10.49 0.56
CA GLY A 141 -6.22 -11.56 0.64
C GLY A 141 -4.79 -11.12 0.26
N PRO A 142 -4.58 -10.49 -0.91
CA PRO A 142 -3.29 -9.94 -1.30
C PRO A 142 -2.71 -8.91 -0.31
N ILE A 143 -3.56 -8.02 0.22
CA ILE A 143 -3.16 -7.02 1.22
C ILE A 143 -2.69 -7.70 2.51
N ALA A 144 -3.46 -8.67 3.02
CA ALA A 144 -3.10 -9.39 4.24
C ALA A 144 -1.74 -10.08 4.08
N ARG A 145 -1.49 -10.73 2.93
CA ARG A 145 -0.19 -11.37 2.65
C ARG A 145 0.97 -10.38 2.58
N ASN A 146 0.76 -9.24 1.92
CA ASN A 146 1.82 -8.25 1.75
C ASN A 146 2.06 -7.38 3.00
N SER A 147 1.14 -7.39 3.97
CA SER A 147 1.25 -6.63 5.22
C SER A 147 2.54 -6.91 6.02
N GLU A 148 3.12 -8.12 5.89
CA GLU A 148 4.40 -8.45 6.53
C GLU A 148 5.54 -7.61 5.98
N LEU A 149 5.56 -7.46 4.65
CA LEU A 149 6.53 -6.64 3.92
C LEU A 149 6.31 -5.15 4.23
N TRP A 150 5.09 -4.79 4.65
CA TRP A 150 4.72 -3.43 5.03
C TRP A 150 4.91 -3.12 6.51
N SER A 151 5.22 -4.10 7.36
CA SER A 151 5.30 -3.94 8.82
C SER A 151 6.29 -2.87 9.30
N GLN A 152 7.28 -2.50 8.49
CA GLN A 152 8.22 -1.41 8.77
C GLN A 152 7.74 -0.02 8.27
N HIS A 153 6.55 0.07 7.70
CA HIS A 153 6.05 1.26 7.01
C HIS A 153 4.88 1.89 7.77
N GLU A 154 4.99 3.20 8.07
CA GLU A 154 3.96 4.03 8.71
C GLU A 154 2.59 3.94 8.00
N GLY A 155 2.58 3.66 6.69
CA GLY A 155 1.37 3.49 5.90
C GLY A 155 0.54 2.24 6.22
N THR A 156 1.07 1.25 6.95
CA THR A 156 0.38 -0.02 7.20
C THR A 156 -0.80 0.14 8.16
N ILE A 157 -0.60 0.86 9.27
CA ILE A 157 -1.68 1.17 10.22
C ILE A 157 -2.77 1.98 9.51
N GLU A 158 -2.38 2.98 8.71
CA GLU A 158 -3.32 3.81 7.98
C GLU A 158 -4.08 3.03 6.90
N LEU A 159 -3.40 2.12 6.19
CA LEU A 159 -4.02 1.22 5.22
C LEU A 159 -5.03 0.30 5.91
N LEU A 160 -4.66 -0.32 7.03
CA LEU A 160 -5.57 -1.13 7.84
C LEU A 160 -6.77 -0.30 8.34
N CYS A 161 -6.58 0.97 8.70
CA CYS A 161 -7.67 1.90 9.02
C CYS A 161 -8.60 2.16 7.82
N VAL A 162 -8.05 2.38 6.64
CA VAL A 162 -8.84 2.57 5.41
C VAL A 162 -9.64 1.31 5.11
N LEU A 163 -9.02 0.14 5.20
CA LEU A 163 -9.70 -1.15 5.00
C LEU A 163 -10.82 -1.37 6.02
N ALA A 164 -10.58 -1.09 7.31
CA ALA A 164 -11.60 -1.19 8.35
C ALA A 164 -12.85 -0.32 8.10
N ARG A 165 -12.66 0.83 7.44
CA ARG A 165 -13.76 1.76 7.10
C ARG A 165 -14.53 1.34 5.86
N VAL A 166 -13.87 0.72 4.89
CA VAL A 166 -14.41 0.49 3.53
C VAL A 166 -14.85 -0.96 3.31
N VAL A 167 -14.42 -1.90 4.17
CA VAL A 167 -14.86 -3.31 4.09
C VAL A 167 -16.34 -3.44 4.41
N ASP A 168 -17.05 -4.09 3.48
CA ASP A 168 -18.43 -4.50 3.64
C ASP A 168 -18.54 -5.49 4.82
N PRO A 169 -19.44 -5.25 5.80
CA PRO A 169 -19.68 -6.17 6.91
C PRO A 169 -19.97 -7.61 6.47
N ASP A 170 -20.57 -7.80 5.30
CA ASP A 170 -20.94 -9.13 4.77
C ASP A 170 -19.74 -9.89 4.18
N VAL A 171 -18.69 -9.18 3.74
CA VAL A 171 -17.44 -9.79 3.23
C VAL A 171 -16.59 -10.32 4.38
N GLY A 172 -16.64 -9.65 5.53
CA GLY A 172 -15.85 -9.97 6.71
C GLY A 172 -14.34 -9.85 6.48
N PHE A 173 -13.56 -10.00 7.55
CA PHE A 173 -12.10 -10.04 7.47
C PHE A 173 -11.62 -11.49 7.50
N SER A 174 -10.56 -11.80 6.75
CA SER A 174 -9.90 -13.10 6.89
C SER A 174 -9.20 -13.20 8.25
N GLN A 175 -8.99 -14.42 8.73
CA GLN A 175 -8.24 -14.66 9.97
C GLN A 175 -6.83 -14.07 9.89
N GLU A 176 -6.16 -14.29 8.76
CA GLU A 176 -4.83 -13.76 8.46
C GLU A 176 -4.79 -12.22 8.53
N PHE A 177 -5.84 -11.54 8.05
CA PHE A 177 -5.93 -10.09 8.14
C PHE A 177 -6.05 -9.60 9.59
N LEU A 178 -6.86 -10.27 10.41
CA LEU A 178 -7.06 -9.87 11.81
C LEU A 178 -5.85 -10.14 12.69
N GLU A 179 -5.18 -11.28 12.52
CA GLU A 179 -3.92 -11.57 13.22
C GLU A 179 -2.90 -10.46 12.93
N ARG A 180 -2.79 -10.04 11.66
CA ARG A 180 -1.89 -8.95 11.25
C ARG A 180 -2.31 -7.58 11.73
N ALA A 181 -3.61 -7.32 11.79
CA ALA A 181 -4.15 -6.09 12.38
C ALA A 181 -3.75 -5.94 13.86
N VAL A 182 -3.65 -7.05 14.59
CA VAL A 182 -3.20 -7.07 15.99
C VAL A 182 -1.69 -6.95 16.10
N ASP A 183 -0.93 -7.66 15.27
CA ASP A 183 0.54 -7.56 15.23
C ASP A 183 1.01 -6.14 14.88
N ALA A 184 0.23 -5.41 14.07
CA ALA A 184 0.47 -4.01 13.72
C ALA A 184 0.13 -3.01 14.84
N GLU A 185 -0.16 -3.49 16.06
CA GLU A 185 -0.56 -2.69 17.22
C GLU A 185 -1.71 -1.70 16.91
N LEU A 186 -2.68 -2.13 16.09
CA LEU A 186 -3.83 -1.26 15.80
C LEU A 186 -4.51 -0.85 17.11
N ASN A 187 -4.91 0.42 17.17
CA ASN A 187 -5.65 0.95 18.30
C ASN A 187 -6.87 0.06 18.60
N TYR A 188 -7.05 -0.32 19.86
CA TYR A 188 -8.19 -1.11 20.34
C TYR A 188 -9.56 -0.58 19.87
N ALA A 189 -9.70 0.72 19.63
CA ALA A 189 -10.93 1.30 19.08
C ALA A 189 -11.21 0.87 17.63
N LEU A 190 -10.18 0.70 16.82
CA LEU A 190 -10.29 0.20 15.45
C LEU A 190 -10.53 -1.31 15.44
N LEU A 191 -9.89 -2.05 16.34
CA LEU A 191 -10.17 -3.48 16.54
C LEU A 191 -11.63 -3.70 16.96
N ASP A 192 -12.19 -2.85 17.84
CA ASP A 192 -13.63 -2.90 18.19
C ASP A 192 -14.52 -2.67 16.95
N ASP A 193 -14.21 -1.72 16.08
CA ASP A 193 -14.96 -1.47 14.84
C ASP A 193 -14.86 -2.65 13.85
N ILE A 194 -13.67 -3.21 13.68
CA ILE A 194 -13.40 -4.39 12.84
C ILE A 194 -14.17 -5.62 13.36
N VAL A 195 -14.10 -5.89 14.66
CA VAL A 195 -14.71 -7.07 15.30
C VAL A 195 -16.23 -6.96 15.31
N THR A 196 -16.78 -5.75 15.48
CA THR A 196 -18.24 -5.54 15.42
C THR A 196 -18.81 -5.70 14.02
N LYS A 197 -17.99 -5.50 12.98
CA LYS A 197 -18.34 -5.74 11.57
C LYS A 197 -18.07 -7.18 11.12
N ALA A 198 -17.33 -7.97 11.89
CA ALA A 198 -17.02 -9.35 11.53
C ALA A 198 -18.28 -10.24 11.60
N THR A 199 -18.40 -11.19 10.67
CA THR A 199 -19.56 -12.10 10.65
C THR A 199 -19.58 -13.01 11.89
N PRO A 200 -20.76 -13.35 12.44
CA PRO A 200 -20.86 -14.21 13.63
C PRO A 200 -20.18 -15.57 13.45
N GLY A 201 -20.26 -16.16 12.25
CA GLY A 201 -19.61 -17.44 11.93
C GLY A 201 -18.08 -17.36 12.00
N PHE A 202 -17.50 -16.23 11.59
CA PHE A 202 -16.08 -15.96 11.73
C PHE A 202 -15.67 -15.88 13.20
N LEU A 203 -16.38 -15.09 14.01
CA LEU A 203 -16.09 -14.96 15.45
C LEU A 203 -16.14 -16.30 16.17
N ILE A 204 -17.12 -17.14 15.83
CA ILE A 204 -17.28 -18.49 16.39
C ILE A 204 -16.11 -19.41 15.98
N ASN A 205 -15.66 -19.35 14.73
CA ASN A 205 -14.54 -20.16 14.25
C ASN A 205 -13.19 -19.70 14.83
N SER A 206 -12.96 -18.39 14.98
CA SER A 206 -11.74 -17.86 15.62
C SER A 206 -11.68 -18.16 17.13
N ILE A 207 -12.82 -18.21 17.81
CA ILE A 207 -12.88 -18.68 19.21
C ILE A 207 -12.54 -20.18 19.30
N ARG A 208 -12.89 -20.97 18.28
CA ARG A 208 -12.59 -22.42 18.21
C ARG A 208 -11.16 -22.73 17.78
N SER A 209 -10.50 -21.84 17.02
CA SER A 209 -9.14 -22.05 16.50
C SER A 209 -8.03 -21.76 17.53
N ASP A 210 -8.36 -21.60 18.81
CA ASP A 210 -7.41 -21.47 19.91
C ASP A 210 -6.42 -20.29 19.80
N THR A 211 -6.73 -19.27 18.99
CA THR A 211 -5.93 -18.03 18.90
C THR A 211 -5.92 -17.30 20.26
N PRO A 212 -4.82 -17.31 21.03
CA PRO A 212 -4.84 -16.88 22.43
C PRO A 212 -5.20 -15.39 22.59
N TRP A 213 -4.70 -14.54 21.68
CA TRP A 213 -4.99 -13.11 21.69
C TRP A 213 -6.49 -12.82 21.45
N MET A 214 -7.15 -13.59 20.58
CA MET A 214 -8.57 -13.41 20.26
C MET A 214 -9.43 -13.76 21.48
N ARG A 215 -9.02 -14.78 22.25
CA ARG A 215 -9.66 -15.15 23.52
C ARG A 215 -9.52 -14.03 24.54
N ASP A 216 -8.32 -13.51 24.74
CA ASP A 216 -8.06 -12.43 25.71
C ASP A 216 -8.77 -11.13 25.30
N TYR A 217 -8.75 -10.80 24.01
CA TYR A 217 -9.47 -9.65 23.47
C TYR A 217 -10.98 -9.79 23.63
N MET A 218 -11.58 -10.94 23.27
CA MET A 218 -13.01 -11.19 23.43
C MET A 218 -13.42 -11.21 24.91
N GLN A 219 -12.57 -11.74 25.79
CA GLN A 219 -12.80 -11.71 27.23
C GLN A 219 -12.77 -10.27 27.77
N ASN A 220 -11.82 -9.46 27.32
CA ASN A 220 -11.74 -8.04 27.67
C ASN A 220 -12.94 -7.24 27.15
N LEU A 221 -13.37 -7.50 25.92
CA LEU A 221 -14.56 -6.90 25.32
C LEU A 221 -15.83 -7.27 26.11
N ALA A 222 -15.99 -8.55 26.45
CA ALA A 222 -17.09 -9.04 27.26
C ALA A 222 -17.09 -8.37 28.66
N ASN A 223 -15.93 -8.24 29.28
CA ASN A 223 -15.78 -7.55 30.57
C ASN A 223 -16.16 -6.07 30.47
N ARG A 224 -15.76 -5.37 29.41
CA ARG A 224 -16.15 -3.96 29.16
C ARG A 224 -17.66 -3.81 29.00
N LYS A 225 -18.29 -4.66 28.18
CA LYS A 225 -19.75 -4.65 27.99
C LYS A 225 -20.49 -4.96 29.29
N LEU A 226 -20.02 -5.95 30.06
CA LEU A 226 -20.57 -6.26 31.38
C LEU A 226 -20.46 -5.08 32.35
N ASN A 227 -19.34 -4.37 32.35
CA ASN A 227 -19.15 -3.19 33.19
C ASN A 227 -20.04 -2.02 32.76
N GLN A 228 -20.26 -1.82 31.45
CA GLN A 228 -21.23 -0.83 30.96
C GLN A 228 -22.66 -1.16 31.42
N ILE A 229 -23.08 -2.42 31.34
CA ILE A 229 -24.41 -2.84 31.82
C ILE A 229 -24.53 -2.63 33.33
N LYS A 230 -23.51 -2.98 34.11
CA LYS A 230 -23.47 -2.73 35.56
C LYS A 230 -23.59 -1.24 35.89
N ALA A 231 -22.88 -0.38 35.14
CA ALA A 231 -22.95 1.07 35.31
C ALA A 231 -24.36 1.61 34.98
N LEU A 232 -24.99 1.14 33.91
CA LEU A 232 -26.35 1.51 33.53
C LEU A 232 -27.39 1.04 34.57
N MET A 233 -27.24 -0.17 35.10
CA MET A 233 -28.10 -0.67 36.17
C MET A 233 -27.92 0.14 37.46
N ALA A 234 -26.67 0.46 37.84
CA ALA A 234 -26.38 1.30 39.00
C ALA A 234 -26.97 2.72 38.85
N ALA A 235 -26.85 3.34 37.68
CA ALA A 235 -27.44 4.64 37.37
C ALA A 235 -28.97 4.62 37.43
N LYS A 236 -29.59 3.53 36.96
CA LYS A 236 -31.05 3.34 37.03
C LYS A 236 -31.54 3.17 38.47
N HIS A 237 -30.76 2.51 39.33
CA HIS A 237 -31.11 2.31 40.75
C HIS A 237 -30.86 3.54 41.63
N SER A 238 -29.94 4.43 41.25
CA SER A 238 -29.65 5.67 42.00
C SER A 238 -30.58 6.84 41.67
N GLY A 239 -31.57 6.65 40.78
CA GLY A 239 -32.54 7.70 40.43
C GLY A 239 -31.96 8.89 39.65
N LEU A 240 -30.69 8.82 39.25
CA LEU A 240 -30.04 9.83 38.43
C LEU A 240 -30.47 9.65 36.97
N SER A 241 -31.41 10.49 36.54
CA SER A 241 -31.71 10.69 35.13
C SER A 241 -30.44 11.19 34.42
N LEU A 242 -29.76 10.30 33.71
CA LEU A 242 -28.79 10.69 32.68
C LEU A 242 -29.57 11.28 31.51
N ARG A 243 -29.88 12.58 31.62
CA ARG A 243 -30.13 13.39 30.43
C ARG A 243 -28.77 13.82 29.87
N GLN A 244 -28.58 13.38 28.63
CA GLN A 244 -27.55 13.70 27.63
C GLN A 244 -26.21 12.98 27.80
#